data_AF-A0A5M9P2T0-F1
#
_entry.id   AF-A0A5M9P2T0-F1
#
_cell.length_a   1.000
_cell.length_b   1.000
_cell.length_c   1.000
_cell.angle_alpha   90.00
_cell.angle_beta   90.00
_cell.angle_gamma   90.00
#
_symmetry.space_group_name_H-M   'P 1'
#
loop_
_entity.id
_entity.type
_entity.pdbx_description
1 polymer ?
#
loop_
_entity_poly.entity_id
_entity_poly.type
_entity_poly.pdbx_seq_one_letter_code
_entity_poly.pdbx_strand_id
1 'polypeptide(L)'
;MNPSISSHADKALLSERINKLAHALSDGVYEREDTIKLCLLAALAGESVFLLGPPGIAKSLIAKRLIQAFDNSSYFEYLMTRFSTPEEVFGPLSIQELKDNGRYVRLTEGYLPTAQVVFLDEIWKAGPAILNTLLTVVNEKTFKNGSDIERVPMRLLVSASNELPDEDSGLEALYDRMLVRVFVNRIQNKQNFKSMLTTGTSQEAVIPKGLAITDIEYHQWQKELDKLELTDNSFNKLYELKTMLEETVKKQGSASESDLYVSDRRWKKAVKLLKASAFFSGRDSVNPLDIMLLQDCLWHSPESRDVVRSVVKDFALNRAFDQQESKAQIEMSREELEEIQDDVESTLSVSLSMESTSGLLRKDVYQNDIKNAKMYSVGSAYNLVKLVMLQSNMSVSESEKGDSRWVYVAKDDFDRVLKEGHGDIYGYVNENKNLCRLKLDLDASNQLVIKDIANRSVLVSVVTTDGLDQELYNKWLSGAERALEQLTEAEFKLKRVRTEFHDALPHNYIDPDLPKAMEASLQAVTQDLETTKVKSSKIAQRIKFMSQYFE
;
A
#
# COMPACT_ATOMS: atom_id res chain seq x y z
N MET A 1 17.09 -30.13 24.67
CA MET A 1 16.42 -28.83 24.90
C MET A 1 16.72 -27.99 23.68
N ASN A 2 15.76 -27.87 22.77
CA ASN A 2 15.91 -27.01 21.59
C ASN A 2 15.56 -25.58 22.01
N PRO A 3 16.33 -24.56 21.57
CA PRO A 3 16.01 -23.19 21.90
C PRO A 3 14.65 -22.85 21.27
N SER A 4 13.72 -22.37 22.08
CA SER A 4 12.60 -21.59 21.55
C SER A 4 13.18 -20.46 20.71
N ILE A 5 12.65 -20.25 19.50
CA ILE A 5 13.06 -19.15 18.62
C ILE A 5 12.66 -17.85 19.34
N SER A 6 13.58 -17.33 20.15
CA SER A 6 13.29 -16.26 21.10
C SER A 6 14.15 -15.04 20.83
N SER A 7 15.35 -15.23 20.27
CA SER A 7 16.22 -14.13 19.85
C SER A 7 15.93 -13.68 18.43
N HIS A 8 16.10 -12.37 18.16
CA HIS A 8 16.10 -11.84 16.79
C HIS A 8 17.13 -12.52 15.88
N ALA A 9 18.27 -12.95 16.44
CA ALA A 9 19.29 -13.68 15.68
C ALA A 9 18.78 -15.04 15.18
N ASP A 10 18.05 -15.79 16.02
CA ASP A 10 17.49 -17.10 15.65
C ASP A 10 16.43 -16.97 14.55
N LYS A 11 15.61 -15.90 14.62
CA LYS A 11 14.61 -15.57 13.60
C LYS A 11 15.23 -15.21 12.25
N ALA A 12 16.30 -14.42 12.26
CA ALA A 12 17.05 -14.08 11.05
C ALA A 12 17.69 -15.34 10.42
N LEU A 13 18.27 -16.21 11.24
CA LEU A 13 18.83 -17.49 10.79
C LEU A 13 17.77 -18.42 10.22
N LEU A 14 16.57 -18.45 10.81
CA LEU A 14 15.43 -19.19 10.27
C LEU A 14 15.04 -18.67 8.88
N SER A 15 14.86 -17.35 8.74
CA SER A 15 14.54 -16.72 7.46
C SER A 15 15.59 -17.05 6.39
N GLU A 16 16.88 -16.94 6.74
CA GLU A 16 17.97 -17.31 5.84
C GLU A 16 17.94 -18.80 5.45
N ARG A 17 17.66 -19.70 6.42
CA ARG A 17 17.53 -21.15 6.16
C ARG A 17 16.38 -21.45 5.21
N ILE A 18 15.20 -20.86 5.42
CA ILE A 18 14.04 -21.07 4.56
C ILE A 18 14.29 -20.54 3.15
N ASN A 19 14.96 -19.40 3.01
CA ASN A 19 15.34 -18.87 1.69
C ASN A 19 16.34 -19.76 0.96
N LYS A 20 17.37 -20.27 1.66
CA LYS A 20 18.30 -21.25 1.09
C LYS A 20 17.60 -22.53 0.67
N LEU A 21 16.65 -23.01 1.48
CA LEU A 21 15.84 -24.19 1.16
C LEU A 21 14.98 -23.95 -0.09
N ALA A 22 14.29 -22.82 -0.18
CA ALA A 22 13.48 -22.45 -1.34
C ALA A 22 14.31 -22.32 -2.63
N HIS A 23 15.50 -21.72 -2.55
CA HIS A 23 16.43 -21.67 -3.68
C HIS A 23 16.89 -23.05 -4.12
N ALA A 24 17.27 -23.93 -3.18
CA ALA A 24 17.66 -25.30 -3.50
C ALA A 24 16.52 -26.11 -4.14
N LEU A 25 15.28 -25.89 -3.70
CA LEU A 25 14.09 -26.52 -4.27
C LEU A 25 13.78 -26.01 -5.69
N SER A 26 14.06 -24.74 -5.96
CA SER A 26 13.81 -24.09 -7.26
C SER A 26 14.88 -24.37 -8.30
N ASP A 27 16.02 -24.91 -7.91
CA ASP A 27 17.14 -25.15 -8.80
C ASP A 27 16.77 -26.10 -9.96
N GLY A 28 17.07 -25.66 -11.18
CA GLY A 28 16.72 -26.35 -12.43
C GLY A 28 15.25 -26.23 -12.87
N VAL A 29 14.39 -25.51 -12.12
CA VAL A 29 12.99 -25.26 -12.49
C VAL A 29 12.80 -23.81 -12.95
N TYR A 30 12.65 -23.62 -14.25
CA TYR A 30 12.57 -22.29 -14.86
C TYR A 30 11.17 -21.67 -14.74
N GLU A 31 11.10 -20.38 -14.37
CA GLU A 31 9.85 -19.59 -14.22
C GLU A 31 8.83 -20.20 -13.24
N ARG A 32 9.33 -20.86 -12.18
CA ARG A 32 8.49 -21.48 -11.12
C ARG A 32 8.96 -21.19 -9.71
N GLU A 33 9.97 -20.34 -9.56
CA GLU A 33 10.53 -20.01 -8.24
C GLU A 33 9.45 -19.49 -7.28
N ASP A 34 8.62 -18.55 -7.73
CA ASP A 34 7.55 -17.99 -6.90
C ASP A 34 6.49 -19.04 -6.54
N THR A 35 6.15 -19.93 -7.49
CA THR A 35 5.23 -21.04 -7.22
C THR A 35 5.80 -21.99 -6.16
N ILE A 36 7.09 -22.33 -6.25
CA ILE A 36 7.75 -23.22 -5.28
C ILE A 36 7.82 -22.55 -3.90
N LYS A 37 8.18 -21.26 -3.84
CA LYS A 37 8.19 -20.49 -2.59
C LYS A 37 6.81 -20.43 -1.93
N LEU A 38 5.77 -20.16 -2.70
CA LEU A 38 4.40 -20.10 -2.19
C LEU A 38 3.89 -21.49 -1.75
N CYS A 39 4.24 -22.56 -2.48
CA CYS A 39 3.90 -23.92 -2.07
C CYS A 39 4.65 -24.35 -0.81
N LEU A 40 5.93 -23.97 -0.67
CA LEU A 40 6.71 -24.20 0.54
C LEU A 40 6.08 -23.47 1.73
N LEU A 41 5.67 -22.21 1.55
CA LEU A 41 4.96 -21.44 2.57
C LEU A 41 3.64 -22.11 2.97
N ALA A 42 2.86 -22.58 2.01
CA ALA A 42 1.62 -23.31 2.28
C ALA A 42 1.89 -24.61 3.07
N ALA A 43 2.93 -25.36 2.70
CA ALA A 43 3.35 -26.56 3.40
C ALA A 43 3.76 -26.25 4.85
N LEU A 44 4.53 -25.19 5.04
CA LEU A 44 4.94 -24.70 6.35
C LEU A 44 3.78 -24.16 7.19
N ALA A 45 2.70 -23.69 6.56
CA ALA A 45 1.46 -23.28 7.24
C ALA A 45 0.49 -24.46 7.48
N GLY A 46 0.77 -25.64 6.93
CA GLY A 46 -0.13 -26.81 6.98
C GLY A 46 -1.36 -26.69 6.08
N GLU A 47 -1.32 -25.79 5.11
CA GLU A 47 -2.41 -25.47 4.17
C GLU A 47 -2.23 -26.18 2.82
N SER A 48 -3.28 -26.18 2.02
CA SER A 48 -3.33 -26.86 0.72
C SER A 48 -3.17 -25.89 -0.46
N VAL A 49 -2.63 -26.43 -1.55
CA VAL A 49 -2.38 -25.72 -2.80
C VAL A 49 -3.15 -26.38 -3.95
N PHE A 50 -3.74 -25.56 -4.82
CA PHE A 50 -4.30 -25.96 -6.10
C PHE A 50 -3.50 -25.34 -7.24
N LEU A 51 -3.04 -26.17 -8.17
CA LEU A 51 -2.28 -25.79 -9.36
C LEU A 51 -3.18 -25.91 -10.60
N LEU A 52 -3.60 -24.77 -11.13
CA LEU A 52 -4.36 -24.68 -12.37
C LEU A 52 -3.42 -24.44 -13.54
N GLY A 53 -3.51 -25.23 -14.60
CA GLY A 53 -2.78 -24.97 -15.83
C GLY A 53 -2.78 -26.14 -16.82
N PRO A 54 -2.33 -25.93 -18.06
CA PRO A 54 -2.33 -26.98 -19.08
C PRO A 54 -1.46 -28.19 -18.70
N PRO A 55 -1.70 -29.37 -19.29
CA PRO A 55 -0.85 -30.53 -19.08
C PRO A 55 0.58 -30.29 -19.59
N GLY A 56 1.56 -30.97 -18.99
CA GLY A 56 2.96 -30.92 -19.43
C GLY A 56 3.77 -29.71 -18.94
N ILE A 57 3.30 -28.96 -17.96
CA ILE A 57 4.00 -27.77 -17.40
C ILE A 57 4.74 -28.03 -16.08
N ALA A 58 5.08 -29.30 -15.81
CA ALA A 58 5.80 -29.75 -14.62
C ALA A 58 5.10 -29.52 -13.26
N LYS A 59 3.76 -29.63 -13.21
CA LYS A 59 2.98 -29.55 -11.95
C LYS A 59 3.37 -30.63 -10.94
N SER A 60 3.52 -31.87 -11.41
CA SER A 60 3.98 -33.00 -10.58
C SER A 60 5.40 -32.82 -10.08
N LEU A 61 6.28 -32.19 -10.87
CA LEU A 61 7.66 -31.89 -10.45
C LEU A 61 7.69 -30.96 -9.24
N ILE A 62 6.82 -29.94 -9.17
CA ILE A 62 6.75 -29.02 -8.03
C ILE A 62 6.44 -29.82 -6.75
N ALA A 63 5.46 -30.72 -6.80
CA ALA A 63 5.13 -31.57 -5.66
C ALA A 63 6.29 -32.49 -5.26
N LYS A 64 6.98 -33.10 -6.24
CA LYS A 64 8.15 -33.96 -5.99
C LYS A 64 9.31 -33.22 -5.34
N ARG A 65 9.53 -31.97 -5.74
CA ARG A 65 10.54 -31.10 -5.15
C ARG A 65 10.20 -30.80 -3.69
N LEU A 66 8.95 -30.48 -3.39
CA LEU A 66 8.52 -30.12 -2.02
C LEU A 66 8.65 -31.26 -1.01
N ILE A 67 8.63 -32.53 -1.43
CA ILE A 67 8.94 -33.68 -0.55
C ILE A 67 10.34 -33.52 0.06
N GLN A 68 11.31 -33.11 -0.76
CA GLN A 68 12.71 -32.94 -0.37
C GLN A 68 12.90 -31.81 0.66
N ALA A 69 11.90 -30.95 0.86
CA ALA A 69 11.92 -29.93 1.90
C ALA A 69 11.89 -30.53 3.32
N PHE A 70 11.39 -31.76 3.47
CA PHE A 70 11.16 -32.40 4.75
C PHE A 70 12.00 -33.68 4.89
N ASP A 71 12.63 -33.84 6.05
CA ASP A 71 13.40 -35.04 6.37
C ASP A 71 12.47 -36.24 6.64
N ASN A 72 12.87 -37.42 6.15
CA ASN A 72 12.13 -38.69 6.25
C ASN A 72 10.62 -38.56 5.94
N SER A 73 10.28 -37.87 4.86
CA SER A 73 8.89 -37.61 4.49
C SER A 73 8.29 -38.72 3.63
N SER A 74 7.04 -39.09 3.95
CA SER A 74 6.24 -40.01 3.13
C SER A 74 5.51 -39.23 2.03
N TYR A 75 5.62 -39.72 0.80
CA TYR A 75 5.00 -39.14 -0.38
C TYR A 75 3.95 -40.06 -0.98
N PHE A 76 2.81 -39.49 -1.34
CA PHE A 76 1.77 -40.17 -2.10
C PHE A 76 1.44 -39.38 -3.37
N GLU A 77 1.54 -40.03 -4.52
CA GLU A 77 1.19 -39.49 -5.84
C GLU A 77 0.12 -40.37 -6.47
N TYR A 78 -0.95 -39.73 -6.96
CA TYR A 78 -2.00 -40.45 -7.66
C TYR A 78 -2.69 -39.57 -8.72
N LEU A 79 -2.90 -40.14 -9.90
CA LEU A 79 -3.63 -39.51 -11.01
C LEU A 79 -5.10 -39.91 -10.93
N MET A 80 -5.98 -38.94 -10.67
CA MET A 80 -7.41 -39.20 -10.56
C MET A 80 -8.04 -39.48 -11.93
N THR A 81 -8.86 -40.52 -11.95
CA THR A 81 -9.68 -40.90 -13.10
C THR A 81 -11.12 -41.08 -12.65
N ARG A 82 -12.06 -41.07 -13.60
CA ARG A 82 -13.49 -41.34 -13.32
C ARG A 82 -13.76 -42.74 -12.75
N PHE A 83 -12.78 -43.64 -12.86
CA PHE A 83 -12.85 -45.02 -12.38
C PHE A 83 -12.03 -45.26 -11.11
N SER A 84 -11.34 -44.23 -10.61
CA SER A 84 -10.52 -44.34 -9.40
C SER A 84 -11.38 -44.74 -8.21
N THR A 85 -10.89 -45.71 -7.45
CA THR A 85 -11.60 -46.27 -6.31
C THR A 85 -10.99 -45.81 -4.99
N PRO A 86 -11.78 -45.74 -3.89
CA PRO A 86 -11.23 -45.43 -2.56
C PRO A 86 -10.09 -46.37 -2.13
N GLU A 87 -10.08 -47.62 -2.59
CA GLU A 87 -9.05 -48.61 -2.30
C GLU A 87 -7.68 -48.22 -2.85
N GLU A 88 -7.65 -47.58 -4.03
CA GLU A 88 -6.40 -47.13 -4.67
C GLU A 88 -5.81 -45.88 -4.00
N VAL A 89 -6.66 -45.07 -3.35
CA VAL A 89 -6.27 -43.79 -2.74
C VAL A 89 -6.00 -43.93 -1.25
N PHE A 90 -6.87 -44.64 -0.52
CA PHE A 90 -6.83 -44.76 0.94
C PHE A 90 -6.37 -46.14 1.43
N GLY A 91 -6.08 -47.05 0.51
CA GLY A 91 -5.63 -48.40 0.81
C GLY A 91 -6.72 -49.45 0.71
N PRO A 92 -6.38 -50.69 0.31
CA PRO A 92 -7.32 -51.79 0.14
C PRO A 92 -7.84 -52.29 1.49
N LEU A 93 -9.01 -52.94 1.48
CA LEU A 93 -9.55 -53.59 2.67
C LEU A 93 -8.71 -54.82 3.04
N SER A 94 -8.46 -55.00 4.33
CA SER A 94 -7.83 -56.21 4.87
C SER A 94 -8.81 -57.37 4.83
N ILE A 95 -8.56 -58.32 3.95
CA ILE A 95 -9.37 -59.55 3.82
C ILE A 95 -9.30 -60.39 5.11
N GLN A 96 -8.16 -60.36 5.81
CA GLN A 96 -7.97 -61.08 7.08
C GLN A 96 -8.86 -60.49 8.17
N GLU A 97 -8.83 -59.17 8.38
CA GLU A 97 -9.67 -58.51 9.39
C GLU A 97 -11.17 -58.64 9.09
N LEU A 98 -11.54 -58.61 7.82
CA LEU A 98 -12.91 -58.80 7.40
C LEU A 98 -13.39 -60.24 7.65
N LYS A 99 -12.55 -61.24 7.36
CA LYS A 99 -12.90 -62.66 7.47
C LYS A 99 -12.87 -63.16 8.92
N ASP A 100 -11.85 -62.79 9.67
CA ASP A 100 -11.58 -63.36 10.99
C ASP A 100 -12.28 -62.56 12.11
N ASN A 101 -12.41 -61.24 11.95
CA ASN A 101 -12.96 -60.34 12.97
C ASN A 101 -14.25 -59.60 12.53
N GLY A 102 -14.68 -59.74 11.27
CA GLY A 102 -15.85 -59.01 10.74
C GLY A 102 -15.65 -57.49 10.65
N ARG A 103 -14.40 -57.00 10.69
CA ARG A 103 -14.09 -55.56 10.73
C ARG A 103 -13.70 -55.02 9.36
N TYR A 104 -14.21 -53.84 9.02
CA TYR A 104 -13.87 -53.12 7.79
C TYR A 104 -12.61 -52.27 7.98
N VAL A 105 -11.45 -52.91 8.07
CA VAL A 105 -10.13 -52.24 8.24
C VAL A 105 -9.43 -52.13 6.90
N ARG A 106 -8.86 -50.97 6.59
CA ARG A 106 -8.02 -50.69 5.42
C ARG A 106 -6.54 -50.77 5.77
N LEU A 107 -5.74 -51.25 4.81
CA LEU A 107 -4.28 -51.26 4.86
C LEU A 107 -3.77 -49.91 4.33
N THR A 108 -3.51 -48.96 5.23
CA THR A 108 -3.23 -47.55 4.91
C THR A 108 -1.75 -47.24 4.68
N GLU A 109 -0.85 -48.20 4.93
CA GLU A 109 0.59 -48.03 4.77
C GLU A 109 0.98 -47.80 3.30
N GLY A 110 1.68 -46.69 3.02
CA GLY A 110 2.05 -46.29 1.66
C GLY A 110 0.94 -45.54 0.89
N TYR A 111 -0.23 -45.33 1.51
CA TYR A 111 -1.36 -44.59 0.93
C TYR A 111 -1.54 -43.22 1.58
N LEU A 112 -2.50 -42.45 1.05
CA LEU A 112 -2.79 -41.09 1.51
C LEU A 112 -2.89 -40.91 3.04
N PRO A 113 -3.55 -41.80 3.82
CA PRO A 113 -3.71 -41.59 5.26
C PRO A 113 -2.40 -41.58 6.06
N THR A 114 -1.32 -42.16 5.53
CA THR A 114 0.01 -42.19 6.18
C THR A 114 1.03 -41.24 5.53
N ALA A 115 0.63 -40.51 4.48
CA ALA A 115 1.49 -39.60 3.73
C ALA A 115 1.57 -38.20 4.35
N GLN A 116 2.78 -37.63 4.38
CA GLN A 116 3.02 -36.24 4.82
C GLN A 116 2.83 -35.25 3.67
N VAL A 117 3.23 -35.63 2.46
CA VAL A 117 3.04 -34.85 1.23
C VAL A 117 2.21 -35.64 0.26
N VAL A 118 1.10 -35.06 -0.18
CA VAL A 118 0.12 -35.69 -1.06
C VAL A 118 0.00 -34.89 -2.34
N PHE A 119 0.16 -35.55 -3.49
CA PHE A 119 -0.08 -34.99 -4.82
C PHE A 119 -1.22 -35.72 -5.53
N LEU A 120 -2.29 -35.00 -5.84
CA LEU A 120 -3.45 -35.52 -6.58
C LEU A 120 -3.57 -34.76 -7.90
N ASP A 121 -3.28 -35.41 -9.02
CA ASP A 121 -3.46 -34.84 -10.35
C ASP A 121 -4.87 -35.13 -10.87
N GLU A 122 -5.40 -34.22 -11.70
CA GLU A 122 -6.75 -34.30 -12.28
C GLU A 122 -7.87 -34.44 -11.23
N ILE A 123 -7.75 -33.70 -10.11
CA ILE A 123 -8.60 -33.87 -8.91
C ILE A 123 -10.12 -33.84 -9.17
N TRP A 124 -10.58 -33.10 -10.18
CA TRP A 124 -12.01 -32.98 -10.51
C TRP A 124 -12.59 -34.21 -11.21
N LYS A 125 -11.76 -35.17 -11.62
CA LYS A 125 -12.21 -36.44 -12.21
C LYS A 125 -12.49 -37.51 -11.16
N ALA A 126 -12.22 -37.24 -9.88
CA ALA A 126 -12.44 -38.19 -8.80
C ALA A 126 -13.94 -38.46 -8.54
N GLY A 127 -14.25 -39.70 -8.13
CA GLY A 127 -15.63 -40.06 -7.77
C GLY A 127 -16.09 -39.45 -6.43
N PRO A 128 -17.41 -39.29 -6.20
CA PRO A 128 -17.96 -38.66 -4.98
C PRO A 128 -17.50 -39.28 -3.66
N ALA A 129 -17.26 -40.60 -3.64
CA ALA A 129 -16.79 -41.30 -2.45
C ALA A 129 -15.38 -40.82 -2.02
N ILE A 130 -14.47 -40.63 -2.99
CA ILE A 130 -13.11 -40.14 -2.71
C ILE A 130 -13.18 -38.70 -2.22
N LEU A 131 -13.97 -37.86 -2.89
CA LEU A 131 -14.10 -36.45 -2.59
C LEU A 131 -14.62 -36.21 -1.17
N ASN A 132 -15.68 -36.92 -0.77
CA ASN A 132 -16.23 -36.81 0.59
C ASN A 132 -15.21 -37.20 1.67
N THR A 133 -14.44 -38.26 1.44
CA THR A 133 -13.36 -38.64 2.36
C THR A 133 -12.24 -37.59 2.38
N LEU A 134 -11.87 -37.02 1.23
CA LEU A 134 -10.90 -35.93 1.16
C LEU A 134 -11.35 -34.69 1.92
N LEU A 135 -12.65 -34.36 1.94
CA LEU A 135 -13.17 -33.23 2.72
C LEU A 135 -12.85 -33.39 4.21
N THR A 136 -13.03 -34.59 4.76
CA THR A 136 -12.70 -34.92 6.16
C THR A 136 -11.19 -34.85 6.39
N VAL A 137 -10.40 -35.48 5.51
CA VAL A 137 -8.94 -35.51 5.65
C VAL A 137 -8.32 -34.10 5.57
N VAL A 138 -8.82 -33.22 4.68
CA VAL A 138 -8.30 -31.86 4.52
C VAL A 138 -8.68 -30.97 5.70
N ASN A 139 -9.91 -31.11 6.24
CA ASN A 139 -10.40 -30.27 7.33
C ASN A 139 -9.94 -30.73 8.70
N GLU A 140 -10.21 -31.99 9.04
CA GLU A 140 -10.04 -32.54 10.37
C GLU A 140 -8.66 -33.18 10.55
N LYS A 141 -7.94 -33.43 9.44
CA LYS A 141 -6.68 -34.18 9.45
C LYS A 141 -6.85 -35.55 10.11
N THR A 142 -8.02 -36.16 9.89
CA THR A 142 -8.40 -37.48 10.39
C THR A 142 -8.91 -38.36 9.25
N PHE A 143 -8.76 -39.66 9.42
CA PHE A 143 -9.26 -40.69 8.52
C PHE A 143 -10.01 -41.74 9.32
N LYS A 144 -11.23 -42.07 8.89
CA LYS A 144 -12.04 -43.11 9.53
C LYS A 144 -11.70 -44.47 8.92
N ASN A 145 -10.97 -45.29 9.67
CA ASN A 145 -10.58 -46.64 9.28
C ASN A 145 -11.48 -47.66 9.98
N GLY A 146 -12.61 -48.00 9.35
CA GLY A 146 -13.62 -48.86 9.97
C GLY A 146 -14.29 -48.17 11.16
N SER A 147 -14.08 -48.71 12.36
CA SER A 147 -14.56 -48.13 13.62
C SER A 147 -13.65 -47.04 14.18
N ASP A 148 -12.38 -47.05 13.80
CA ASP A 148 -11.34 -46.25 14.45
C ASP A 148 -11.08 -44.97 13.67
N ILE A 149 -10.69 -43.91 14.38
CA ILE A 149 -10.32 -42.62 13.77
C ILE A 149 -8.81 -42.45 13.93
N GLU A 150 -8.11 -42.43 12.80
CA GLU A 150 -6.67 -42.25 12.72
C GLU A 150 -6.33 -40.80 12.36
N ARG A 151 -5.23 -40.27 12.90
CA ARG A 151 -4.76 -38.92 12.55
C ARG A 151 -3.85 -38.99 11.33
N VAL A 152 -4.14 -38.16 10.33
CA VAL A 152 -3.37 -38.07 9.08
C VAL A 152 -2.23 -37.06 9.28
N PRO A 153 -0.95 -37.44 9.09
CA PRO A 153 0.22 -36.56 9.29
C PRO A 153 0.45 -35.58 8.13
N MET A 154 -0.59 -35.28 7.34
CA MET A 154 -0.50 -34.52 6.09
C MET A 154 -0.14 -33.06 6.36
N ARG A 155 1.08 -32.69 5.97
CA ARG A 155 1.63 -31.33 6.02
C ARG A 155 1.22 -30.52 4.80
N LEU A 156 1.26 -31.14 3.62
CA LEU A 156 0.93 -30.48 2.37
C LEU A 156 0.03 -31.37 1.49
N LEU A 157 -1.05 -30.78 0.99
CA LEU A 157 -1.82 -31.31 -0.13
C LEU A 157 -1.63 -30.40 -1.33
N VAL A 158 -1.06 -30.94 -2.41
CA VAL A 158 -1.01 -30.29 -3.71
C VAL A 158 -1.99 -31.00 -4.63
N SER A 159 -2.97 -30.27 -5.13
CA SER A 159 -3.91 -30.74 -6.14
C SER A 159 -3.63 -30.03 -7.46
N ALA A 160 -3.77 -30.73 -8.57
CA ALA A 160 -3.58 -30.16 -9.90
C ALA A 160 -4.76 -30.50 -10.80
N SER A 161 -5.05 -29.60 -11.73
CA SER A 161 -6.05 -29.81 -12.77
C SER A 161 -5.76 -28.92 -13.98
N ASN A 162 -6.28 -29.30 -15.14
CA ASN A 162 -6.36 -28.44 -16.34
C ASN A 162 -7.69 -27.67 -16.42
N GLU A 163 -8.72 -28.12 -15.70
CA GLU A 163 -10.06 -27.54 -15.65
C GLU A 163 -10.46 -27.12 -14.24
N LEU A 164 -11.50 -26.30 -14.14
CA LEU A 164 -12.19 -25.96 -12.89
C LEU A 164 -13.35 -26.94 -12.66
N PRO A 165 -13.84 -27.11 -11.42
CA PRO A 165 -15.00 -27.94 -11.18
C PRO A 165 -16.26 -27.35 -11.81
N ASP A 166 -17.16 -28.20 -12.30
CA ASP A 166 -18.49 -27.76 -12.77
C ASP A 166 -19.31 -27.19 -11.59
N GLU A 167 -20.09 -26.12 -11.82
CA GLU A 167 -20.87 -25.43 -10.77
C GLU A 167 -21.82 -26.38 -9.99
N ASP A 168 -22.46 -27.34 -10.67
CA ASP A 168 -23.42 -28.26 -10.06
C ASP A 168 -22.79 -29.56 -9.51
N SER A 169 -21.47 -29.69 -9.54
CA SER A 169 -20.78 -30.95 -9.19
C SER A 169 -20.64 -31.22 -7.69
N GLY A 170 -20.94 -30.23 -6.83
CA GLY A 170 -20.69 -30.29 -5.39
C GLY A 170 -19.19 -30.24 -5.01
N LEU A 171 -18.30 -30.06 -5.99
CA LEU A 171 -16.85 -29.99 -5.81
C LEU A 171 -16.37 -28.65 -5.26
N GLU A 172 -17.23 -27.62 -5.31
CA GLU A 172 -16.97 -26.29 -4.76
C GLU A 172 -16.54 -26.35 -3.29
N ALA A 173 -17.14 -27.28 -2.53
CA ALA A 173 -16.79 -27.51 -1.15
C ALA A 173 -15.31 -27.89 -0.99
N LEU A 174 -14.78 -28.77 -1.84
CA LEU A 174 -13.37 -29.15 -1.84
C LEU A 174 -12.50 -28.02 -2.39
N TYR A 175 -12.97 -27.34 -3.44
CA TYR A 175 -12.24 -26.23 -4.03
C TYR A 175 -12.04 -25.06 -3.07
N ASP A 176 -13.05 -24.71 -2.28
CA ASP A 176 -12.92 -23.69 -1.25
C ASP A 176 -11.94 -24.11 -0.13
N ARG A 177 -11.67 -25.42 0.03
CA ARG A 177 -10.73 -25.92 1.05
C ARG A 177 -9.28 -25.83 0.59
N MET A 178 -9.04 -25.64 -0.70
CA MET A 178 -7.73 -25.34 -1.28
C MET A 178 -7.45 -23.84 -1.13
N LEU A 179 -6.65 -23.48 -0.12
CA LEU A 179 -6.41 -22.07 0.22
C LEU A 179 -5.66 -21.36 -0.90
N VAL A 180 -4.46 -21.84 -1.20
CA VAL A 180 -3.57 -21.24 -2.19
C VAL A 180 -3.93 -21.77 -3.57
N ARG A 181 -4.15 -20.87 -4.52
CA ARG A 181 -4.51 -21.18 -5.90
C ARG A 181 -3.51 -20.50 -6.81
N VAL A 182 -2.75 -21.31 -7.53
CA VAL A 182 -1.70 -20.82 -8.43
C VAL A 182 -2.06 -21.18 -9.86
N PHE A 183 -2.13 -20.16 -10.71
CA PHE A 183 -2.21 -20.33 -12.14
C PHE A 183 -0.80 -20.49 -12.72
N VAL A 184 -0.50 -21.67 -13.26
CA VAL A 184 0.80 -22.03 -13.82
C VAL A 184 0.71 -21.97 -15.34
N ASN A 185 1.52 -21.13 -15.97
CA ASN A 185 1.55 -20.95 -17.43
C ASN A 185 2.84 -21.50 -18.05
N ARG A 186 2.87 -21.76 -19.36
CA ARG A 186 4.08 -22.21 -20.09
C ARG A 186 5.23 -21.21 -19.92
N ILE A 187 6.47 -21.68 -20.10
CA ILE A 187 7.66 -20.82 -20.08
C ILE A 187 7.54 -19.76 -21.17
N GLN A 188 7.68 -18.48 -20.80
CA GLN A 188 7.54 -17.34 -21.71
C GLN A 188 8.90 -16.79 -22.16
N ASN A 189 9.91 -16.80 -21.28
CA ASN A 189 11.22 -16.24 -21.60
C ASN A 189 12.02 -17.19 -22.50
N LYS A 190 12.52 -16.66 -23.63
CA LYS A 190 13.31 -17.39 -24.62
C LYS A 190 14.57 -18.03 -24.05
N GLN A 191 15.28 -17.36 -23.14
CA GLN A 191 16.49 -17.88 -22.54
C GLN A 191 16.18 -19.05 -21.61
N ASN A 192 15.18 -18.90 -20.73
CA ASN A 192 14.71 -19.96 -19.86
C ASN A 192 14.24 -21.18 -20.65
N PHE A 193 13.51 -20.96 -21.75
CA PHE A 193 13.08 -22.03 -22.64
C PHE A 193 14.26 -22.77 -23.28
N LYS A 194 15.27 -22.05 -23.76
CA LYS A 194 16.51 -22.64 -24.30
C LYS A 194 17.23 -23.46 -23.24
N SER A 195 17.39 -22.93 -22.03
CA SER A 195 18.07 -23.61 -20.92
C SER A 195 17.34 -24.89 -20.49
N MET A 196 16.00 -24.86 -20.41
CA MET A 196 15.18 -26.04 -20.16
C MET A 196 15.41 -27.15 -21.21
N LEU A 197 15.47 -26.79 -22.50
CA LEU A 197 15.68 -27.76 -23.58
C LEU A 197 17.09 -28.33 -23.66
N THR A 198 18.10 -27.59 -23.18
CA THR A 198 19.52 -27.94 -23.38
C THR A 198 20.17 -28.58 -22.16
N THR A 199 19.80 -28.17 -20.96
CA THR A 199 20.38 -28.66 -19.70
C THR A 199 19.59 -29.84 -19.12
N GLY A 200 18.32 -29.99 -19.51
CA GLY A 200 17.40 -30.90 -18.84
C GLY A 200 17.07 -30.44 -17.40
N THR A 201 16.08 -31.08 -16.80
CA THR A 201 15.68 -30.79 -15.42
C THR A 201 15.66 -32.09 -14.63
N SER A 202 16.55 -32.23 -13.65
CA SER A 202 16.52 -33.34 -12.69
C SER A 202 15.16 -33.36 -11.97
N GLN A 203 14.60 -34.54 -11.70
CA GLN A 203 13.34 -34.60 -10.95
C GLN A 203 13.53 -34.27 -9.46
N GLU A 204 14.63 -34.75 -8.88
CA GLU A 204 14.96 -34.54 -7.48
C GLU A 204 15.81 -33.28 -7.27
N ALA A 205 15.48 -32.51 -6.23
CA ALA A 205 16.34 -31.44 -5.75
C ALA A 205 17.44 -32.02 -4.87
N VAL A 206 18.67 -31.56 -5.07
CA VAL A 206 19.75 -31.86 -4.12
C VAL A 206 19.69 -30.84 -3.00
N ILE A 207 19.14 -31.22 -1.86
CA ILE A 207 19.03 -30.34 -0.69
C ILE A 207 20.32 -30.42 0.13
N PRO A 208 21.01 -29.30 0.38
CA PRO A 208 22.15 -29.25 1.27
C PRO A 208 21.86 -29.82 2.67
N LYS A 209 22.84 -30.52 3.24
CA LYS A 209 22.72 -31.11 4.58
C LYS A 209 22.37 -30.04 5.62
N GLY A 210 21.36 -30.31 6.45
CA GLY A 210 20.90 -29.41 7.52
C GLY A 210 19.85 -28.38 7.12
N LEU A 211 19.47 -28.28 5.82
CA LEU A 211 18.37 -27.39 5.41
C LEU A 211 16.99 -28.05 5.53
N ALA A 212 16.89 -29.35 5.27
CA ALA A 212 15.65 -30.11 5.36
C ALA A 212 14.99 -29.95 6.74
N ILE A 213 13.66 -29.85 6.75
CA ILE A 213 12.86 -29.58 7.94
C ILE A 213 12.54 -30.89 8.65
N THR A 214 12.87 -30.97 9.93
CA THR A 214 12.57 -32.15 10.75
C THR A 214 11.13 -32.13 11.26
N ASP A 215 10.59 -33.30 11.62
CA ASP A 215 9.24 -33.41 12.17
C ASP A 215 9.04 -32.62 13.48
N ILE A 216 10.07 -32.60 14.33
CA ILE A 216 10.07 -31.87 15.60
C ILE A 216 9.98 -30.36 15.35
N GLU A 217 10.81 -29.84 14.43
CA GLU A 217 10.80 -28.42 14.05
C GLU A 217 9.45 -28.00 13.48
N TYR A 218 8.90 -28.80 12.55
CA TYR A 218 7.61 -28.50 11.93
C TYR A 218 6.49 -28.35 12.98
N HIS A 219 6.37 -29.31 13.91
CA HIS A 219 5.35 -29.26 14.95
C HIS A 219 5.59 -28.13 15.97
N GLN A 220 6.84 -27.76 16.22
CA GLN A 220 7.17 -26.60 17.05
C GLN A 220 6.72 -25.31 16.37
N TRP A 221 7.05 -25.13 15.08
CA TRP A 221 6.66 -23.95 14.32
C TRP A 221 5.14 -23.81 14.21
N GLN A 222 4.38 -24.91 14.01
CA GLN A 222 2.91 -24.84 14.03
C GLN A 222 2.38 -24.22 15.33
N LYS A 223 2.95 -24.58 16.49
CA LYS A 223 2.54 -24.03 17.79
C LYS A 223 2.96 -22.58 17.98
N GLU A 224 4.08 -22.16 17.38
CA GLU A 224 4.55 -20.78 17.42
C GLU A 224 3.71 -19.88 16.50
N LEU A 225 3.32 -20.37 15.33
CA LEU A 225 2.40 -19.68 14.40
C LEU A 225 1.03 -19.38 15.04
N ASP A 226 0.50 -20.32 15.82
CA ASP A 226 -0.78 -20.14 16.51
C ASP A 226 -0.73 -19.03 17.58
N LYS A 227 0.46 -18.73 18.12
CA LYS A 227 0.67 -17.67 19.12
C LYS A 227 0.88 -16.28 18.51
N LEU A 228 1.23 -16.20 17.23
CA LEU A 228 1.53 -14.93 16.57
C LEU A 228 0.25 -14.10 16.48
N GLU A 229 0.27 -12.86 17.00
CA GLU A 229 -0.91 -12.01 17.05
C GLU A 229 -1.14 -11.27 15.73
N LEU A 230 -2.41 -11.10 15.36
CA LEU A 230 -2.78 -10.19 14.29
C LEU A 230 -3.02 -8.83 14.93
N THR A 231 -2.08 -7.90 14.75
CA THR A 231 -2.20 -6.54 15.29
C THR A 231 -3.40 -5.82 14.69
N ASP A 232 -3.97 -4.87 15.43
CA ASP A 232 -5.13 -4.06 14.98
C ASP A 232 -4.87 -3.37 13.64
N ASN A 233 -3.65 -2.86 13.40
CA ASN A 233 -3.28 -2.25 12.12
C ASN A 233 -3.48 -3.24 10.95
N SER A 234 -2.86 -4.41 11.04
CA SER A 234 -2.95 -5.46 10.02
C SER A 234 -4.36 -6.01 9.85
N PHE A 235 -5.15 -6.06 10.93
CA PHE A 235 -6.58 -6.41 10.85
C PHE A 235 -7.38 -5.35 10.10
N ASN A 236 -7.20 -4.06 10.42
CA ASN A 236 -7.89 -2.96 9.73
C ASN A 236 -7.55 -2.97 8.23
N LYS A 237 -6.28 -3.20 7.89
CA LYS A 237 -5.82 -3.32 6.50
C LYS A 237 -6.40 -4.52 5.77
N LEU A 238 -6.52 -5.66 6.46
CA LEU A 238 -7.20 -6.85 5.93
C LEU A 238 -8.69 -6.59 5.68
N TYR A 239 -9.36 -5.91 6.62
CA TYR A 239 -10.77 -5.57 6.52
C TYR A 239 -11.04 -4.53 5.42
N GLU A 240 -10.14 -3.58 5.23
CA GLU A 240 -10.16 -2.62 4.13
C GLU A 240 -10.08 -3.32 2.77
N LEU A 241 -9.14 -4.27 2.60
CA LEU A 241 -9.06 -5.09 1.40
C LEU A 241 -10.34 -5.92 1.17
N LYS A 242 -10.88 -6.54 2.23
CA LYS A 242 -12.15 -7.28 2.16
C LYS A 242 -13.28 -6.37 1.64
N THR A 243 -13.37 -5.15 2.17
CA THR A 243 -14.41 -4.18 1.81
C THR A 243 -14.24 -3.74 0.35
N MET A 244 -13.02 -3.45 -0.10
CA MET A 244 -12.73 -3.13 -1.50
C MET A 244 -13.15 -4.24 -2.47
N LEU A 245 -12.90 -5.49 -2.09
CA LEU A 245 -13.30 -6.63 -2.90
C LEU A 245 -14.84 -6.72 -2.98
N GLU A 246 -15.54 -6.68 -1.85
CA GLU A 246 -17.00 -6.71 -1.78
C GLU A 246 -17.65 -5.56 -2.57
N GLU A 247 -17.09 -4.34 -2.50
CA GLU A 247 -17.56 -3.20 -3.29
C GLU A 247 -17.34 -3.38 -4.79
N THR A 248 -16.20 -3.94 -5.19
CA THR A 248 -15.89 -4.19 -6.60
C THR A 248 -16.84 -5.25 -7.17
N VAL A 249 -17.14 -6.29 -6.39
CA VAL A 249 -18.11 -7.33 -6.74
C VAL A 249 -19.50 -6.73 -6.95
N LYS A 250 -19.98 -5.89 -6.01
CA LYS A 250 -21.28 -5.21 -6.14
C LYS A 250 -21.37 -4.34 -7.40
N LYS A 251 -20.27 -3.70 -7.81
CA LYS A 251 -20.22 -2.86 -9.03
C LYS A 251 -20.28 -3.69 -10.32
N GLN A 252 -19.80 -4.93 -10.33
CA GLN A 252 -19.78 -5.80 -11.51
C GLN A 252 -21.10 -6.57 -11.73
N GLY A 253 -22.05 -6.51 -10.78
CA GLY A 253 -23.39 -7.09 -10.89
C GLY A 253 -23.49 -8.54 -10.39
N SER A 254 -24.72 -9.05 -10.35
CA SER A 254 -25.08 -10.31 -9.66
C SER A 254 -24.38 -11.57 -10.18
N ALA A 255 -24.02 -11.63 -11.46
CA ALA A 255 -23.30 -12.77 -12.03
C ALA A 255 -21.85 -12.92 -11.50
N SER A 256 -21.27 -11.83 -10.99
CA SER A 256 -19.92 -11.82 -10.40
C SER A 256 -19.95 -12.09 -8.89
N GLU A 257 -21.13 -12.07 -8.28
CA GLU A 257 -21.30 -12.16 -6.82
C GLU A 257 -21.06 -13.57 -6.28
N SER A 258 -21.42 -14.60 -7.05
CA SER A 258 -21.11 -16.00 -6.71
C SER A 258 -19.63 -16.34 -6.92
N ASP A 259 -19.03 -15.90 -8.04
CA ASP A 259 -17.66 -16.27 -8.43
C ASP A 259 -16.58 -15.57 -7.58
N LEU A 260 -16.86 -14.40 -7.01
CA LEU A 260 -15.94 -13.67 -6.12
C LEU A 260 -16.32 -13.77 -4.63
N TYR A 261 -17.28 -14.62 -4.27
CA TYR A 261 -17.63 -14.83 -2.88
C TYR A 261 -16.46 -15.47 -2.11
N VAL A 262 -16.02 -14.80 -1.04
CA VAL A 262 -14.96 -15.31 -0.15
C VAL A 262 -15.57 -15.66 1.20
N SER A 263 -15.51 -16.94 1.56
CA SER A 263 -16.03 -17.43 2.84
C SER A 263 -15.21 -16.95 4.04
N ASP A 264 -15.84 -16.78 5.21
CA ASP A 264 -15.14 -16.47 6.47
C ASP A 264 -14.05 -17.50 6.80
N ARG A 265 -14.27 -18.76 6.40
CA ARG A 265 -13.30 -19.84 6.55
C ARG A 265 -12.03 -19.55 5.75
N ARG A 266 -12.17 -19.09 4.50
CA ARG A 266 -11.05 -18.74 3.63
C ARG A 266 -10.26 -17.57 4.22
N TRP A 267 -10.93 -16.54 4.73
CA TRP A 267 -10.27 -15.45 5.46
C TRP A 267 -9.49 -15.94 6.69
N LYS A 268 -10.07 -16.82 7.51
CA LYS A 268 -9.40 -17.38 8.68
C LYS A 268 -8.13 -18.17 8.31
N LYS A 269 -8.20 -18.99 7.26
CA LYS A 269 -7.05 -19.75 6.74
C LYS A 269 -5.99 -18.85 6.10
N ALA A 270 -6.42 -17.84 5.35
CA ALA A 270 -5.57 -16.81 4.78
C ALA A 270 -4.73 -16.12 5.86
N VAL A 271 -5.33 -15.72 6.98
CA VAL A 271 -4.60 -15.14 8.11
C VAL A 271 -3.51 -16.08 8.63
N LYS A 272 -3.74 -17.39 8.68
CA LYS A 272 -2.70 -18.37 9.07
C LYS A 272 -1.51 -18.35 8.10
N LEU A 273 -1.77 -18.24 6.80
CA LEU A 273 -0.72 -18.09 5.78
C LEU A 273 0.04 -16.77 5.92
N LEU A 274 -0.64 -15.67 6.24
CA LEU A 274 -0.01 -14.37 6.51
C LEU A 274 0.92 -14.42 7.73
N LYS A 275 0.47 -15.08 8.82
CA LYS A 275 1.30 -15.32 10.01
C LYS A 275 2.53 -16.16 9.68
N ALA A 276 2.37 -17.19 8.84
CA ALA A 276 3.49 -17.98 8.36
C ALA A 276 4.49 -17.14 7.55
N SER A 277 4.00 -16.26 6.67
CA SER A 277 4.86 -15.35 5.88
C SER A 277 5.70 -14.46 6.79
N ALA A 278 5.08 -13.83 7.79
CA ALA A 278 5.78 -13.01 8.77
C ALA A 278 6.82 -13.82 9.58
N PHE A 279 6.41 -14.95 10.15
CA PHE A 279 7.26 -15.80 10.99
C PHE A 279 8.48 -16.32 10.24
N PHE A 280 8.30 -16.89 9.04
CA PHE A 280 9.42 -17.39 8.22
C PHE A 280 10.22 -16.27 7.54
N SER A 281 9.74 -15.03 7.59
CA SER A 281 10.54 -13.84 7.25
C SER A 281 11.31 -13.28 8.46
N GLY A 282 11.15 -13.88 9.65
CA GLY A 282 11.82 -13.46 10.88
C GLY A 282 11.11 -12.34 11.64
N ARG A 283 9.82 -12.08 11.35
CA ARG A 283 8.99 -11.03 11.95
C ARG A 283 8.01 -11.61 12.98
N ASP A 284 7.69 -10.81 14.00
CA ASP A 284 6.77 -11.17 15.09
C ASP A 284 5.31 -10.77 14.83
N SER A 285 5.08 -10.00 13.77
CA SER A 285 3.76 -9.51 13.40
C SER A 285 3.59 -9.50 11.88
N VAL A 286 2.35 -9.67 11.44
CA VAL A 286 1.96 -9.54 10.04
C VAL A 286 2.14 -8.08 9.60
N ASN A 287 2.84 -7.86 8.50
CA ASN A 287 3.01 -6.55 7.86
C ASN A 287 2.00 -6.40 6.71
N PRO A 288 1.60 -5.17 6.33
CA PRO A 288 0.73 -4.97 5.17
C PRO A 288 1.25 -5.61 3.86
N LEU A 289 2.55 -5.80 3.68
CA LEU A 289 3.11 -6.52 2.54
C LEU A 289 2.69 -7.99 2.48
N ASP A 290 2.51 -8.66 3.62
CA ASP A 290 2.08 -10.07 3.63
C ASP A 290 0.68 -10.20 3.02
N ILE A 291 -0.19 -9.20 3.21
CA ILE A 291 -1.57 -9.18 2.72
C ILE A 291 -1.62 -9.33 1.18
N MET A 292 -0.55 -8.95 0.48
CA MET A 292 -0.46 -9.12 -0.98
C MET A 292 -0.51 -10.59 -1.42
N LEU A 293 -0.17 -11.54 -0.54
CA LEU A 293 -0.29 -12.99 -0.81
C LEU A 293 -1.72 -13.43 -1.06
N LEU A 294 -2.70 -12.64 -0.61
CA LEU A 294 -4.11 -12.95 -0.80
C LEU A 294 -4.53 -12.86 -2.27
N GLN A 295 -3.72 -12.24 -3.14
CA GLN A 295 -3.98 -12.25 -4.58
C GLN A 295 -4.01 -13.66 -5.18
N ASP A 296 -3.33 -14.63 -4.54
CA ASP A 296 -3.31 -16.03 -4.95
C ASP A 296 -4.20 -16.90 -4.03
N CYS A 297 -5.01 -16.27 -3.16
CA CYS A 297 -5.94 -16.95 -2.26
C CYS A 297 -7.40 -16.58 -2.50
N LEU A 298 -7.73 -15.41 -3.05
CA LEU A 298 -9.12 -14.92 -3.05
C LEU A 298 -9.89 -15.19 -4.35
N TRP A 299 -9.22 -15.61 -5.43
CA TRP A 299 -9.84 -15.84 -6.74
C TRP A 299 -10.29 -17.29 -6.92
N HIS A 300 -11.40 -17.52 -7.66
CA HIS A 300 -11.95 -18.86 -7.94
C HIS A 300 -11.86 -19.26 -9.42
N SER A 301 -11.83 -18.28 -10.32
CA SER A 301 -11.78 -18.39 -11.77
C SER A 301 -10.66 -17.53 -12.37
N PRO A 302 -10.20 -17.77 -13.62
CA PRO A 302 -9.28 -16.87 -14.30
C PRO A 302 -9.79 -15.42 -14.37
N GLU A 303 -11.09 -15.23 -14.52
CA GLU A 303 -11.74 -13.92 -14.60
C GLU A 303 -11.70 -13.20 -13.24
N SER A 304 -12.13 -13.87 -12.16
CA SER A 304 -12.05 -13.33 -10.80
C SER A 304 -10.61 -13.09 -10.35
N ARG A 305 -9.64 -13.86 -10.88
CA ARG A 305 -8.21 -13.65 -10.62
C ARG A 305 -7.73 -12.29 -11.08
N ASP A 306 -8.13 -11.85 -12.26
CA ASP A 306 -7.73 -10.54 -12.77
C ASP A 306 -8.37 -9.41 -11.96
N VAL A 307 -9.62 -9.59 -11.52
CA VAL A 307 -10.32 -8.65 -10.61
C VAL A 307 -9.60 -8.58 -9.27
N VAL A 308 -9.35 -9.72 -8.62
CA VAL A 308 -8.65 -9.80 -7.33
C VAL A 308 -7.28 -9.14 -7.42
N ARG A 309 -6.50 -9.44 -8.47
CA ARG A 309 -5.17 -8.84 -8.67
C ARG A 309 -5.24 -7.33 -8.87
N SER A 310 -6.24 -6.84 -9.60
CA SER A 310 -6.46 -5.40 -9.75
C SER A 310 -6.80 -4.73 -8.42
N VAL A 311 -7.68 -5.34 -7.61
CA VAL A 311 -8.06 -4.82 -6.29
C VAL A 311 -6.88 -4.85 -5.31
N VAL A 312 -6.13 -5.94 -5.26
CA VAL A 312 -4.93 -6.05 -4.41
C VAL A 312 -3.88 -5.03 -4.84
N LYS A 313 -3.70 -4.81 -6.15
CA LYS A 313 -2.77 -3.78 -6.66
C LYS A 313 -3.21 -2.37 -6.26
N ASP A 314 -4.50 -2.04 -6.40
CA ASP A 314 -5.03 -0.74 -5.97
C ASP A 314 -4.85 -0.53 -4.46
N PHE A 315 -5.19 -1.55 -3.68
CA PHE A 315 -4.97 -1.57 -2.23
C PHE A 315 -3.49 -1.37 -1.88
N ALA A 316 -2.57 -2.08 -2.54
CA ALA A 316 -1.13 -1.95 -2.33
C ALA A 316 -0.62 -0.52 -2.54
N LEU A 317 -1.06 0.11 -3.64
CA LEU A 317 -0.55 1.41 -4.06
C LEU A 317 -1.17 2.56 -3.29
N ASN A 318 -2.40 2.41 -2.80
CA ASN A 318 -3.16 3.53 -2.24
C ASN A 318 -3.52 3.39 -0.76
N ARG A 319 -3.58 2.18 -0.20
CA ARG A 319 -4.19 1.96 1.13
C ARG A 319 -3.37 1.12 2.08
N ALA A 320 -2.54 0.20 1.59
CA ALA A 320 -1.75 -0.72 2.41
C ALA A 320 -0.90 -0.01 3.48
N PHE A 321 -0.44 1.20 3.18
CA PHE A 321 0.42 2.01 4.03
C PHE A 321 -0.14 3.42 4.22
N ASP A 322 -1.47 3.56 4.29
CA ASP A 322 -2.19 4.81 4.53
C ASP A 322 -1.88 5.92 3.52
N GLN A 323 -1.51 5.56 2.28
CA GLN A 323 -1.12 6.56 1.28
C GLN A 323 -2.27 7.51 0.96
N GLN A 324 -3.49 7.00 0.82
CA GLN A 324 -4.70 7.76 0.54
C GLN A 324 -5.06 8.70 1.71
N GLU A 325 -5.01 8.22 2.95
CA GLU A 325 -5.25 9.05 4.14
C GLU A 325 -4.21 10.17 4.24
N SER A 326 -2.94 9.85 4.01
CA SER A 326 -1.86 10.84 4.06
C SER A 326 -2.03 11.90 2.97
N LYS A 327 -2.38 11.49 1.73
CA LYS A 327 -2.73 12.42 0.64
C LYS A 327 -3.90 13.32 1.02
N ALA A 328 -4.97 12.76 1.57
CA ALA A 328 -6.15 13.54 1.98
C ALA A 328 -5.80 14.55 3.07
N GLN A 329 -5.00 14.14 4.07
CA GLN A 329 -4.54 15.05 5.12
C GLN A 329 -3.68 16.18 4.55
N ILE A 330 -2.76 15.88 3.64
CA ILE A 330 -1.92 16.90 2.98
C ILE A 330 -2.78 17.90 2.19
N GLU A 331 -3.75 17.40 1.42
CA GLU A 331 -4.63 18.26 0.63
C GLU A 331 -5.51 19.14 1.51
N MET A 332 -6.13 18.57 2.56
CA MET A 332 -6.93 19.35 3.51
C MET A 332 -6.12 20.46 4.18
N SER A 333 -4.90 20.17 4.64
CA SER A 333 -4.04 21.20 5.24
C SER A 333 -3.55 22.24 4.23
N ARG A 334 -3.45 21.87 2.94
CA ARG A 334 -3.14 22.82 1.85
C ARG A 334 -4.32 23.74 1.60
N GLU A 335 -5.50 23.18 1.38
CA GLU A 335 -6.74 23.91 1.14
C GLU A 335 -7.05 24.87 2.29
N GLU A 336 -6.91 24.42 3.55
CA GLU A 336 -7.11 25.28 4.73
C GLU A 336 -6.18 26.51 4.72
N LEU A 337 -4.91 26.35 4.33
CA LEU A 337 -3.97 27.47 4.27
C LEU A 337 -4.21 28.39 3.07
N GLU A 338 -4.65 27.83 1.94
CA GLU A 338 -5.03 28.62 0.76
C GLU A 338 -6.30 29.43 1.06
N GLU A 339 -7.30 28.85 1.73
CA GLU A 339 -8.50 29.58 2.19
C GLU A 339 -8.17 30.71 3.16
N ILE A 340 -7.27 30.47 4.13
CA ILE A 340 -6.82 31.52 5.05
C ILE A 340 -6.09 32.64 4.29
N GLN A 341 -5.24 32.28 3.32
CA GLN A 341 -4.54 33.25 2.48
C GLN A 341 -5.52 34.10 1.66
N ASP A 342 -6.54 33.47 1.06
CA ASP A 342 -7.59 34.16 0.31
C ASP A 342 -8.45 35.06 1.20
N ASP A 343 -8.75 34.65 2.44
CA ASP A 343 -9.47 35.47 3.43
C ASP A 343 -8.65 36.70 3.84
N VAL A 344 -7.33 36.53 4.04
CA VAL A 344 -6.39 37.64 4.28
C VAL A 344 -6.37 38.61 3.09
N GLU A 345 -6.27 38.08 1.87
CA GLU A 345 -6.20 38.89 0.65
C GLU A 345 -7.49 39.67 0.41
N SER A 346 -8.65 39.01 0.50
CA SER A 346 -9.94 39.65 0.31
C SER A 346 -10.27 40.68 1.39
N THR A 347 -9.82 40.46 2.63
CA THR A 347 -10.07 41.37 3.76
C THR A 347 -9.14 42.58 3.74
N LEU A 348 -7.85 42.40 3.42
CA LEU A 348 -6.83 43.44 3.57
C LEU A 348 -6.43 44.14 2.27
N SER A 349 -6.80 43.61 1.10
CA SER A 349 -6.44 44.21 -0.19
C SER A 349 -7.09 45.58 -0.40
N VAL A 350 -6.36 46.45 -1.08
CA VAL A 350 -6.80 47.80 -1.40
C VAL A 350 -7.58 47.76 -2.71
N SER A 351 -8.90 47.73 -2.62
CA SER A 351 -9.79 47.85 -3.78
C SER A 351 -10.02 49.31 -4.15
N LEU A 352 -9.84 49.70 -5.41
CA LEU A 352 -10.08 51.07 -5.87
C LEU A 352 -11.43 51.18 -6.59
N SER A 353 -12.20 52.21 -6.27
CA SER A 353 -13.40 52.56 -7.05
C SER A 353 -13.02 53.43 -8.24
N MET A 354 -13.60 53.14 -9.40
CA MET A 354 -13.35 53.87 -10.64
C MET A 354 -14.43 54.93 -10.85
N GLU A 355 -14.04 56.19 -10.91
CA GLU A 355 -14.90 57.30 -11.34
C GLU A 355 -14.46 57.76 -12.73
N SER A 356 -15.34 57.60 -13.73
CA SER A 356 -15.08 58.12 -15.07
C SER A 356 -15.44 59.61 -15.12
N THR A 357 -14.47 60.46 -15.46
CA THR A 357 -14.71 61.91 -15.56
C THR A 357 -15.62 62.23 -16.75
N SER A 358 -16.64 63.07 -16.53
CA SER A 358 -17.60 63.53 -17.54
C SER A 358 -17.05 64.71 -18.38
N GLY A 359 -16.05 64.43 -19.23
CA GLY A 359 -15.44 65.40 -20.15
C GLY A 359 -15.04 64.83 -21.52
N LEU A 360 -14.57 65.69 -22.44
CA LEU A 360 -14.18 65.33 -23.83
C LEU A 360 -13.04 64.29 -23.92
N LEU A 361 -12.25 64.14 -22.85
CA LEU A 361 -11.28 63.06 -22.66
C LEU A 361 -11.76 62.24 -21.46
N ARG A 362 -12.30 61.04 -21.69
CA ARG A 362 -12.57 60.07 -20.62
C ARG A 362 -11.23 59.65 -20.03
N LYS A 363 -10.91 60.11 -18.82
CA LYS A 363 -9.82 59.57 -18.00
C LYS A 363 -10.48 58.84 -16.84
N ASP A 364 -10.14 57.57 -16.69
CA ASP A 364 -10.55 56.80 -15.52
C ASP A 364 -9.70 57.28 -14.35
N VAL A 365 -10.37 57.74 -13.29
CA VAL A 365 -9.72 58.21 -12.06
C VAL A 365 -10.12 57.25 -10.96
N TYR A 366 -9.13 56.63 -10.34
CA TYR A 366 -9.35 55.71 -9.24
C TYR A 366 -9.29 56.45 -7.90
N GLN A 367 -10.15 56.06 -6.97
CA GLN A 367 -10.20 56.61 -5.62
C GLN A 367 -10.30 55.48 -4.58
N ASN A 368 -9.70 55.72 -3.41
CA ASN A 368 -9.90 54.94 -2.20
C ASN A 368 -9.78 55.89 -0.99
N ASP A 369 -10.55 55.64 0.06
CA ASP A 369 -10.58 56.47 1.26
C ASP A 369 -9.38 56.17 2.18
N ILE A 370 -8.19 56.59 1.75
CA ILE A 370 -6.92 56.35 2.47
C ILE A 370 -6.66 57.45 3.53
N LYS A 371 -7.73 58.13 4.01
CA LYS A 371 -7.61 59.23 4.98
C LYS A 371 -6.99 58.79 6.31
N ASN A 372 -7.20 57.53 6.70
CA ASN A 372 -6.70 56.96 7.96
C ASN A 372 -5.32 56.29 7.83
N ALA A 373 -4.57 56.49 6.73
CA ALA A 373 -3.23 55.95 6.61
C ALA A 373 -2.29 56.48 7.70
N LYS A 374 -1.56 55.57 8.34
CA LYS A 374 -0.54 55.92 9.34
C LYS A 374 0.71 56.43 8.63
N MET A 375 1.30 57.51 9.16
CA MET A 375 2.48 58.16 8.57
C MET A 375 3.76 57.65 9.24
N TYR A 376 4.78 57.39 8.42
CA TYR A 376 6.07 56.85 8.83
C TYR A 376 7.23 57.74 8.36
N SER A 377 8.41 57.47 8.91
CA SER A 377 9.66 58.11 8.51
C SER A 377 10.78 57.08 8.42
N VAL A 378 11.65 57.23 7.42
CA VAL A 378 12.82 56.37 7.18
C VAL A 378 14.03 57.27 6.98
N GLY A 379 14.96 57.27 7.93
CA GLY A 379 16.12 58.16 7.90
C GLY A 379 15.70 59.63 7.95
N SER A 380 15.99 60.39 6.89
CA SER A 380 15.59 61.80 6.74
C SER A 380 14.27 61.99 5.98
N ALA A 381 13.70 60.93 5.41
CA ALA A 381 12.44 60.98 4.69
C ALA A 381 11.26 60.89 5.67
N TYR A 382 10.29 61.80 5.51
CA TYR A 382 9.07 61.90 6.31
C TYR A 382 7.83 61.86 5.41
N ASN A 383 6.63 61.75 5.99
CA ASN A 383 5.35 61.67 5.26
C ASN A 383 5.27 60.43 4.34
N LEU A 384 5.74 59.29 4.84
CA LEU A 384 5.72 58.01 4.12
C LEU A 384 4.51 57.16 4.53
N VAL A 385 3.91 56.47 3.57
CA VAL A 385 2.88 55.45 3.77
C VAL A 385 3.52 54.07 3.72
N LYS A 386 3.16 53.19 4.64
CA LYS A 386 3.61 51.79 4.68
C LYS A 386 2.62 50.90 3.93
N LEU A 387 3.10 50.20 2.90
CA LEU A 387 2.35 49.19 2.16
C LEU A 387 2.87 47.80 2.52
N VAL A 388 2.01 46.97 3.09
CA VAL A 388 2.34 45.58 3.43
C VAL A 388 2.01 44.69 2.25
N MET A 389 2.93 43.83 1.85
CA MET A 389 2.66 42.81 0.85
C MET A 389 1.88 41.66 1.49
N LEU A 390 0.81 41.21 0.87
CA LEU A 390 -0.03 40.12 1.39
C LEU A 390 0.50 38.74 0.98
N GLN A 391 1.28 38.67 -0.10
CA GLN A 391 1.82 37.41 -0.66
C GLN A 391 3.35 37.35 -0.67
N SER A 392 3.91 36.18 -0.35
CA SER A 392 5.36 35.95 -0.45
C SER A 392 5.87 36.15 -1.88
N ASN A 393 7.04 36.78 -2.04
CA ASN A 393 7.55 37.19 -3.35
C ASN A 393 9.08 37.03 -3.48
N MET A 394 9.59 37.19 -4.70
CA MET A 394 11.03 37.08 -5.00
C MET A 394 11.84 38.35 -4.64
N SER A 395 11.16 39.39 -4.18
CA SER A 395 11.57 40.79 -3.98
C SER A 395 10.91 41.74 -4.97
N VAL A 396 10.54 42.94 -4.49
CA VAL A 396 10.05 44.05 -5.33
C VAL A 396 11.18 44.99 -5.78
N SER A 397 12.42 44.71 -5.39
CA SER A 397 13.59 45.54 -5.69
C SER A 397 14.80 44.70 -6.06
N GLU A 398 15.50 45.07 -7.15
CA GLU A 398 16.75 44.41 -7.55
C GLU A 398 17.88 44.57 -6.53
N SER A 399 17.81 45.63 -5.71
CA SER A 399 18.81 45.96 -4.71
C SER A 399 18.71 45.14 -3.42
N GLU A 400 17.56 44.49 -3.18
CA GLU A 400 17.32 43.67 -2.00
C GLU A 400 16.96 42.25 -2.43
N LYS A 401 17.70 41.26 -1.93
CA LYS A 401 17.44 39.85 -2.22
C LYS A 401 16.60 39.25 -1.09
N GLY A 402 15.47 38.65 -1.44
CA GLY A 402 14.62 37.92 -0.49
C GLY A 402 13.18 38.40 -0.49
N ASP A 403 12.39 37.85 0.44
CA ASP A 403 10.98 38.15 0.56
C ASP A 403 10.75 39.60 1.03
N SER A 404 10.12 40.42 0.18
CA SER A 404 9.73 41.78 0.55
C SER A 404 8.43 41.73 1.36
N ARG A 405 8.44 42.31 2.58
CA ARG A 405 7.33 42.22 3.56
C ARG A 405 6.51 43.50 3.62
N TRP A 406 7.17 44.65 3.59
CA TRP A 406 6.52 45.95 3.40
C TRP A 406 7.41 46.92 2.61
N VAL A 407 6.81 47.99 2.10
CA VAL A 407 7.50 49.12 1.48
C VAL A 407 7.01 50.45 2.04
N TYR A 408 7.87 51.45 2.09
CA TYR A 408 7.53 52.82 2.42
C TYR A 408 7.59 53.70 1.17
N VAL A 409 6.52 54.43 0.88
CA VAL A 409 6.42 55.32 -0.28
C VAL A 409 5.94 56.71 0.15
N ALA A 410 6.39 57.75 -0.54
CA ALA A 410 5.95 59.12 -0.24
C ALA A 410 4.45 59.27 -0.53
N LYS A 411 3.70 59.86 0.42
CA LYS A 411 2.23 59.99 0.31
C LYS A 411 1.80 60.72 -0.97
N ASP A 412 2.46 61.83 -1.30
CA ASP A 412 2.07 62.66 -2.45
C ASP A 412 2.28 61.92 -3.78
N ASP A 413 3.36 61.13 -3.89
CA ASP A 413 3.61 60.28 -5.05
C ASP A 413 2.64 59.10 -5.09
N PHE A 414 2.32 58.51 -3.94
CA PHE A 414 1.36 57.41 -3.85
C PHE A 414 -0.05 57.84 -4.26
N ASP A 415 -0.52 59.00 -3.79
CA ASP A 415 -1.82 59.58 -4.18
C ASP A 415 -1.88 59.88 -5.69
N ARG A 416 -0.76 60.24 -6.32
CA ARG A 416 -0.68 60.41 -7.78
C ARG A 416 -0.85 59.08 -8.49
N VAL A 417 -0.08 58.06 -8.09
CA VAL A 417 -0.11 56.73 -8.72
C VAL A 417 -1.47 56.06 -8.53
N LEU A 418 -2.09 56.22 -7.37
CA LEU A 418 -3.45 55.73 -7.11
C LEU A 418 -4.46 56.32 -8.10
N LYS A 419 -4.45 57.64 -8.35
CA LYS A 419 -5.37 58.27 -9.30
C LYS A 419 -5.21 57.76 -10.73
N GLU A 420 -3.99 57.40 -11.12
CA GLU A 420 -3.66 56.91 -12.46
C GLU A 420 -3.82 55.39 -12.59
N GLY A 421 -3.94 54.66 -11.48
CA GLY A 421 -4.10 53.20 -11.43
C GLY A 421 -2.82 52.42 -11.76
N HIS A 422 -1.75 53.08 -12.19
CA HIS A 422 -0.47 52.45 -12.48
C HIS A 422 0.64 53.50 -12.41
N GLY A 423 1.86 53.09 -12.08
CA GLY A 423 2.99 54.01 -12.09
C GLY A 423 4.23 53.49 -11.38
N ASP A 424 5.36 54.10 -11.74
CA ASP A 424 6.61 53.92 -11.03
C ASP A 424 6.71 54.90 -9.87
N ILE A 425 7.06 54.39 -8.69
CA ILE A 425 7.27 55.16 -7.48
C ILE A 425 8.62 54.81 -6.86
N TYR A 426 9.24 55.77 -6.17
CA TYR A 426 10.43 55.50 -5.39
C TYR A 426 10.07 55.26 -3.93
N GLY A 427 10.64 54.22 -3.35
CA GLY A 427 10.36 53.83 -1.97
C GLY A 427 11.50 53.08 -1.32
N TYR A 428 11.28 52.73 -0.06
CA TYR A 428 12.19 51.94 0.76
C TYR A 428 11.55 50.58 1.01
N VAL A 429 12.32 49.50 0.89
CA VAL A 429 11.83 48.13 1.13
C VAL A 429 12.27 47.69 2.52
N ASN A 430 11.36 47.05 3.27
CA ASN A 430 11.61 46.56 4.61
C ASN A 430 12.27 47.61 5.54
N GLU A 431 13.44 47.32 6.10
CA GLU A 431 14.23 48.23 6.94
C GLU A 431 15.38 48.92 6.17
N ASN A 432 15.47 48.68 4.85
CA ASN A 432 16.55 49.20 4.04
C ASN A 432 16.41 50.70 3.80
N LYS A 433 17.50 51.44 3.96
CA LYS A 433 17.53 52.90 3.75
C LYS A 433 17.88 53.30 2.31
N ASN A 434 18.12 52.33 1.44
CA ASN A 434 18.39 52.59 0.03
C ASN A 434 17.08 52.80 -0.72
N LEU A 435 16.98 53.93 -1.42
CA LEU A 435 15.84 54.23 -2.28
C LEU A 435 15.85 53.31 -3.49
N CYS A 436 14.71 52.69 -3.79
CA CYS A 436 14.55 51.81 -4.94
C CYS A 436 13.29 52.16 -5.74
N ARG A 437 13.29 51.80 -7.03
CA ARG A 437 12.14 51.97 -7.91
C ARG A 437 11.20 50.79 -7.72
N LEU A 438 9.94 51.09 -7.45
CA LEU A 438 8.84 50.15 -7.26
C LEU A 438 7.79 50.42 -8.34
N LYS A 439 7.17 49.36 -8.86
CA LYS A 439 6.14 49.48 -9.89
C LYS A 439 4.79 49.05 -9.32
N LEU A 440 3.87 50.00 -9.24
CA LEU A 440 2.49 49.77 -8.82
C LEU A 440 1.57 49.67 -10.04
N ASP A 441 0.54 48.84 -9.92
CA ASP A 441 -0.41 48.53 -10.97
C ASP A 441 -1.75 48.11 -10.35
N LEU A 442 -2.77 47.89 -11.18
CA LEU A 442 -4.02 47.29 -10.77
C LEU A 442 -4.16 45.89 -11.36
N ASP A 443 -4.77 44.98 -10.60
CA ASP A 443 -5.18 43.68 -11.11
C ASP A 443 -6.52 43.75 -11.87
N ALA A 444 -6.99 42.60 -12.35
CA ALA A 444 -8.27 42.51 -13.08
C ALA A 444 -9.50 42.88 -12.24
N SER A 445 -9.38 42.89 -10.92
CA SER A 445 -10.42 43.20 -9.94
C SER A 445 -10.32 44.64 -9.41
N ASN A 446 -9.45 45.48 -9.99
CA ASN A 446 -9.11 46.82 -9.52
C ASN A 446 -8.51 46.85 -8.09
N GLN A 447 -7.81 45.79 -7.70
CA GLN A 447 -7.02 45.75 -6.48
C GLN A 447 -5.60 46.24 -6.76
N LEU A 448 -5.06 47.03 -5.82
CA LEU A 448 -3.70 47.55 -5.93
C LEU A 448 -2.68 46.42 -5.77
N VAL A 449 -1.75 46.35 -6.72
CA VAL A 449 -0.65 45.38 -6.71
C VAL A 449 0.69 46.07 -6.92
N ILE A 450 1.73 45.48 -6.34
CA ILE A 450 3.13 45.82 -6.63
C ILE A 450 3.76 44.72 -7.49
N LYS A 451 4.56 45.08 -8.49
CA LYS A 451 5.26 44.10 -9.33
C LYS A 451 6.56 43.68 -8.66
N ASP A 452 6.77 42.36 -8.58
CA ASP A 452 8.06 41.81 -8.16
C ASP A 452 9.11 41.86 -9.30
N ILE A 453 10.36 41.48 -9.02
CA ILE A 453 11.44 41.43 -10.03
C ILE A 453 11.17 40.46 -11.19
N ALA A 454 10.21 39.53 -11.05
CA ALA A 454 9.74 38.63 -12.10
C ALA A 454 8.47 39.17 -12.79
N ASN A 455 8.09 40.42 -12.53
CA ASN A 455 6.90 41.11 -13.03
C ASN A 455 5.57 40.41 -12.64
N ARG A 456 5.54 39.67 -11.54
CA ARG A 456 4.33 39.10 -10.94
C ARG A 456 3.63 40.14 -10.08
N SER A 457 2.31 40.14 -10.12
CA SER A 457 1.48 41.00 -9.26
C SER A 457 1.46 40.44 -7.84
N VAL A 458 1.75 41.29 -6.86
CA VAL A 458 1.69 40.98 -5.42
C VAL A 458 0.70 41.95 -4.80
N LEU A 459 -0.35 41.44 -4.14
CA LEU A 459 -1.34 42.27 -3.48
C LEU A 459 -0.73 43.04 -2.31
N VAL A 460 -1.18 44.29 -2.14
CA VAL A 460 -0.72 45.16 -1.05
C VAL A 460 -1.89 45.68 -0.21
N SER A 461 -1.60 45.91 1.07
CA SER A 461 -2.47 46.57 2.03
C SER A 461 -1.84 47.86 2.54
N VAL A 462 -2.64 48.90 2.82
CA VAL A 462 -2.16 50.14 3.42
C VAL A 462 -2.30 50.04 4.94
N VAL A 463 -1.23 50.36 5.68
CA VAL A 463 -1.32 50.39 7.15
C VAL A 463 -2.06 51.64 7.62
N THR A 464 -3.19 51.43 8.31
CA THR A 464 -4.04 52.48 8.87
C THR A 464 -3.73 52.73 10.35
N THR A 465 -4.29 53.80 10.91
CA THR A 465 -4.23 54.10 12.35
C THR A 465 -4.99 53.10 13.21
N ASP A 466 -5.98 52.41 12.64
CA ASP A 466 -6.83 51.43 13.32
C ASP A 466 -6.11 50.09 13.51
N GLY A 467 -5.04 49.84 12.75
CA GLY A 467 -4.22 48.64 12.84
C GLY A 467 -4.92 47.39 12.27
N LEU A 468 -4.39 46.23 12.62
CA LEU A 468 -4.96 44.94 12.25
C LEU A 468 -6.01 44.52 13.30
N ASP A 469 -7.17 44.05 12.85
CA ASP A 469 -8.17 43.46 13.75
C ASP A 469 -7.58 42.22 14.43
N GLN A 470 -7.47 42.30 15.76
CA GLN A 470 -6.85 41.25 16.58
C GLN A 470 -7.67 39.97 16.62
N GLU A 471 -9.00 40.02 16.52
CA GLU A 471 -9.84 38.83 16.54
C GLU A 471 -9.68 38.03 15.25
N LEU A 472 -9.77 38.72 14.10
CA LEU A 472 -9.53 38.14 12.77
C LEU A 472 -8.10 37.60 12.64
N TYR A 473 -7.11 38.37 13.08
CA TYR A 473 -5.72 37.94 13.08
C TYR A 473 -5.48 36.65 13.87
N ASN A 474 -6.02 36.56 15.09
CA ASN A 474 -5.87 35.37 15.91
C ASN A 474 -6.57 34.14 15.29
N LYS A 475 -7.68 34.35 14.57
CA LYS A 475 -8.35 33.30 13.79
C LYS A 475 -7.45 32.78 12.67
N TRP A 476 -6.85 33.66 11.86
CA TRP A 476 -5.92 33.26 10.80
C TRP A 476 -4.67 32.57 11.34
N LEU A 477 -4.10 33.12 12.41
CA LEU A 477 -2.90 32.57 13.04
C LEU A 477 -3.13 31.16 13.58
N SER A 478 -4.21 30.97 14.33
CA SER A 478 -4.55 29.65 14.90
C SER A 478 -4.86 28.61 13.82
N GLY A 479 -5.57 28.98 12.75
CA GLY A 479 -5.79 28.11 11.59
C GLY A 479 -4.48 27.72 10.89
N ALA A 480 -3.60 28.70 10.65
CA ALA A 480 -2.33 28.46 9.99
C ALA A 480 -1.37 27.59 10.82
N GLU A 481 -1.33 27.79 12.14
CA GLU A 481 -0.55 26.96 13.05
C GLU A 481 -1.08 25.52 13.11
N ARG A 482 -2.41 25.35 13.15
CA ARG A 482 -3.07 24.03 13.11
C ARG A 482 -2.74 23.27 11.81
N ALA A 483 -2.85 23.91 10.65
CA ALA A 483 -2.53 23.28 9.37
C ALA A 483 -1.05 22.86 9.28
N LEU A 484 -0.12 23.67 9.81
CA LEU A 484 1.30 23.29 9.88
C LEU A 484 1.58 22.13 10.84
N GLU A 485 0.87 22.07 11.97
CA GLU A 485 0.98 20.96 12.91
C GLU A 485 0.53 19.65 12.25
N GLN A 486 -0.62 19.65 11.57
CA GLN A 486 -1.11 18.49 10.81
C GLN A 486 -0.13 18.03 9.72
N LEU A 487 0.49 18.95 8.97
CA LEU A 487 1.52 18.59 7.98
C LEU A 487 2.77 17.97 8.65
N THR A 488 3.11 18.41 9.86
CA THR A 488 4.25 17.86 10.62
C THR A 488 3.92 16.47 11.17
N GLU A 489 2.70 16.24 11.63
CA GLU A 489 2.20 14.92 12.01
C GLU A 489 2.20 13.94 10.82
N ALA A 490 1.74 14.40 9.64
CA ALA A 490 1.77 13.63 8.41
C ALA A 490 3.20 13.22 8.03
N GLU A 491 4.18 14.11 8.21
CA GLU A 491 5.61 13.81 7.98
C GLU A 491 6.11 12.69 8.91
N PHE A 492 5.77 12.76 10.20
CA PHE A 492 6.15 11.73 11.15
C PHE A 492 5.48 10.38 10.82
N LYS A 493 4.19 10.39 10.45
CA LYS A 493 3.46 9.20 10.02
C LYS A 493 4.12 8.56 8.79
N LEU A 494 4.41 9.34 7.75
CA LEU A 494 5.05 8.84 6.52
C LEU A 494 6.46 8.29 6.76
N LYS A 495 7.25 8.93 7.64
CA LYS A 495 8.56 8.41 8.04
C LYS A 495 8.45 7.03 8.70
N ARG A 496 7.51 6.87 9.64
CA ARG A 496 7.26 5.58 10.32
C ARG A 496 6.81 4.51 9.34
N VAL A 497 5.85 4.86 8.47
CA VAL A 497 5.33 3.98 7.41
C VAL A 497 6.45 3.51 6.48
N ARG A 498 7.35 4.41 6.07
CA ARG A 498 8.47 4.06 5.19
C ARG A 498 9.44 3.10 5.87
N THR A 499 9.72 3.28 7.15
CA THR A 499 10.51 2.33 7.94
C THR A 499 9.82 0.97 8.00
N GLU A 500 8.53 0.92 8.33
CA GLU A 500 7.74 -0.32 8.38
C GLU A 500 7.70 -1.05 7.03
N PHE A 501 7.62 -0.31 5.92
CA PHE A 501 7.70 -0.86 4.57
C PHE A 501 9.08 -1.48 4.29
N HIS A 502 10.18 -0.79 4.60
CA HIS A 502 11.53 -1.29 4.36
C HIS A 502 11.92 -2.44 5.30
N ASP A 503 11.43 -2.45 6.55
CA ASP A 503 11.70 -3.51 7.53
C ASP A 503 11.13 -4.87 7.09
N ALA A 504 10.12 -4.86 6.23
CA ALA A 504 9.53 -6.07 5.66
C ALA A 504 10.15 -6.49 4.30
N LEU A 505 11.16 -5.76 3.82
CA LEU A 505 11.91 -6.09 2.60
C LEU A 505 13.28 -6.72 2.93
N PRO A 506 13.76 -7.68 2.11
CA PRO A 506 13.10 -8.25 0.94
C PRO A 506 11.96 -9.20 1.33
N HIS A 507 10.85 -9.13 0.62
CA HIS A 507 9.72 -10.03 0.82
C HIS A 507 9.82 -11.23 -0.13
N ASN A 508 9.94 -12.44 0.43
CA ASN A 508 10.32 -13.62 -0.36
C ASN A 508 9.17 -14.22 -1.18
N TYR A 509 7.93 -13.92 -0.84
CA TYR A 509 6.75 -14.63 -1.38
C TYR A 509 5.88 -13.80 -2.34
N ILE A 510 6.27 -12.55 -2.63
CA ILE A 510 5.52 -11.65 -3.52
C ILE A 510 6.40 -11.24 -4.69
N ASP A 511 5.77 -10.99 -5.83
CA ASP A 511 6.46 -10.49 -7.02
C ASP A 511 7.18 -9.17 -6.71
N PRO A 512 8.50 -9.05 -6.96
CA PRO A 512 9.28 -7.87 -6.64
C PRO A 512 8.82 -6.59 -7.36
N ASP A 513 8.05 -6.69 -8.44
CA ASP A 513 7.53 -5.51 -9.13
C ASP A 513 6.43 -4.80 -8.34
N LEU A 514 5.69 -5.51 -7.49
CA LEU A 514 4.66 -4.90 -6.65
C LEU A 514 5.26 -4.01 -5.54
N PRO A 515 6.23 -4.46 -4.71
CA PRO A 515 6.93 -3.59 -3.78
C PRO A 515 7.60 -2.39 -4.43
N LYS A 516 8.23 -2.53 -5.62
CA LYS A 516 8.80 -1.38 -6.34
C LYS A 516 7.74 -0.33 -6.68
N ALA A 517 6.56 -0.76 -7.12
CA ALA A 517 5.46 0.14 -7.41
C ALA A 517 4.90 0.80 -6.13
N MET A 518 4.85 0.07 -5.02
CA MET A 518 4.46 0.61 -3.71
C MET A 518 5.45 1.67 -3.20
N GLU A 519 6.76 1.41 -3.34
CA GLU A 519 7.82 2.38 -2.99
C GLU A 519 7.67 3.67 -3.79
N ALA A 520 7.43 3.57 -5.11
CA ALA A 520 7.17 4.74 -5.95
C ALA A 520 5.94 5.53 -5.50
N SER A 521 4.87 4.85 -5.08
CA SER A 521 3.67 5.52 -4.53
C SER A 521 3.99 6.26 -3.23
N LEU A 522 4.69 5.62 -2.29
CA LEU A 522 5.10 6.25 -1.02
C LEU A 522 6.03 7.45 -1.25
N GLN A 523 6.94 7.35 -2.22
CA GLN A 523 7.83 8.44 -2.61
C GLN A 523 7.03 9.62 -3.18
N ALA A 524 6.02 9.36 -4.02
CA ALA A 524 5.17 10.41 -4.58
C ALA A 524 4.43 11.20 -3.48
N VAL A 525 3.87 10.51 -2.47
CA VAL A 525 3.21 11.17 -1.33
C VAL A 525 4.20 11.98 -0.50
N THR A 526 5.40 11.45 -0.28
CA THR A 526 6.45 12.15 0.47
C THR A 526 6.89 13.43 -0.25
N GLN A 527 7.07 13.38 -1.56
CA GLN A 527 7.45 14.54 -2.36
C GLN A 527 6.34 15.61 -2.38
N ASP A 528 5.07 15.18 -2.44
CA ASP A 528 3.93 16.09 -2.36
C ASP A 528 3.85 16.78 -0.99
N LEU A 529 4.07 16.03 0.10
CA LEU A 529 4.17 16.60 1.44
C LEU A 529 5.30 17.62 1.56
N GLU A 530 6.51 17.29 1.10
CA GLU A 530 7.66 18.20 1.16
C GLU A 530 7.38 19.49 0.40
N THR A 531 6.81 19.37 -0.81
CA THR A 531 6.45 20.52 -1.65
C THR A 531 5.38 21.38 -0.99
N THR A 532 4.36 20.75 -0.41
CA THR A 532 3.28 21.42 0.32
C THR A 532 3.82 22.13 1.54
N LYS A 533 4.60 21.46 2.37
CA LYS A 533 5.19 22.03 3.59
C LYS A 533 6.04 23.26 3.31
N VAL A 534 6.83 23.28 2.24
CA VAL A 534 7.61 24.46 1.84
C VAL A 534 6.72 25.65 1.49
N LYS A 535 5.63 25.42 0.73
CA LYS A 535 4.67 26.49 0.38
C LYS A 535 3.89 26.96 1.61
N SER A 536 3.28 26.03 2.34
CA SER A 536 2.52 26.24 3.57
C SER A 536 3.33 26.97 4.64
N SER A 537 4.61 26.64 4.81
CA SER A 537 5.48 27.31 5.78
C SER A 537 5.70 28.79 5.46
N LYS A 538 5.75 29.18 4.17
CA LYS A 538 5.88 30.58 3.77
C LYS A 538 4.60 31.37 4.10
N ILE A 539 3.44 30.80 3.79
CA ILE A 539 2.12 31.40 4.09
C ILE A 539 1.99 31.60 5.60
N ALA A 540 2.16 30.53 6.37
CA ALA A 540 2.03 30.56 7.82
C ALA A 540 3.06 31.47 8.51
N GLN A 541 4.32 31.53 8.04
CA GLN A 541 5.30 32.48 8.56
C GLN A 541 4.87 33.93 8.28
N ARG A 542 4.33 34.22 7.10
CA ARG A 542 3.85 35.56 6.77
C ARG A 542 2.67 35.96 7.64
N ILE A 543 1.71 35.06 7.88
CA ILE A 543 0.60 35.28 8.82
C ILE A 543 1.16 35.52 10.22
N LYS A 544 2.08 34.67 10.72
CA LYS A 544 2.66 34.80 12.06
C LYS A 544 3.33 36.14 12.38
N PHE A 545 3.95 36.77 11.38
CA PHE A 545 4.60 38.07 11.53
C PHE A 545 3.71 39.23 11.06
N MET A 546 2.47 38.96 10.65
CA MET A 546 1.59 39.96 10.05
C MET A 546 1.30 41.10 11.01
N SER A 547 1.07 40.84 12.31
CA SER A 547 0.86 41.91 13.29
C SER A 547 2.00 42.94 13.30
N GLN A 548 3.26 42.48 13.21
CA GLN A 548 4.45 43.34 13.15
C GLN A 548 4.51 44.15 11.85
N TYR A 549 3.96 43.61 10.75
CA TYR A 549 3.91 44.32 9.48
C TYR A 549 2.93 45.49 9.52
N PHE A 550 1.89 45.42 10.37
CA PHE A 550 0.90 46.48 10.57
C PHE A 550 1.20 47.42 11.75
N GLU A 551 2.32 47.23 12.46
CA GLU A 551 2.82 48.15 13.51
C GLU A 551 3.52 49.40 12.97
#